data_AF-A0A3D1V8Y4-F1
#
_entry.id   AF-A0A3D1V8Y4-F1
#
_cell.length_a   1.000
_cell.length_b   1.000
_cell.length_c   1.000
_cell.angle_alpha   90.00
_cell.angle_beta   90.00
_cell.angle_gamma   90.00
#
_symmetry.space_group_name_H-M   'P 1'
#
loop_
_entity.id
_entity.type
_entity.pdbx_description
1 polymer ?
#
loop_
_entity_poly.entity_id
_entity_poly.type
_entity_poly.pdbx_seq_one_letter_code
_entity_poly.pdbx_strand_id
1 'polypeptide(L)'
;ADWATAGQIGHRALAVNVSDLAAMGARPRVALVALALRGDETDRWVFDMYRGMLALANKLHVRIAGGDIVRSPHAQSISVTAIGELRPGQALRRDTAQAGDMIGVTGALGLAAGGVRLLEDNDRAADGAPAMLAAHLEP
;
A
#
# COMPACT_ATOMS: atom_id res chain seq x y z
N ALA A 1 14.04 2.82 -5.62
CA ALA A 1 14.57 3.95 -4.83
C ALA A 1 15.16 3.36 -3.56
N ASP A 2 16.40 3.72 -3.24
CA ASP A 2 17.24 2.96 -2.29
C ASP A 2 16.87 3.20 -0.81
N TRP A 3 15.83 3.98 -0.56
CA TRP A 3 15.41 4.34 0.79
C TRP A 3 14.37 3.39 1.40
N ALA A 4 13.67 2.59 0.59
CA ALA A 4 12.68 1.63 1.07
C ALA A 4 13.31 0.24 1.20
N THR A 5 13.07 -0.41 2.32
CA THR A 5 13.34 -1.85 2.42
C THR A 5 12.33 -2.63 1.56
N ALA A 6 12.69 -3.84 1.14
CA ALA A 6 11.79 -4.72 0.41
C ALA A 6 10.46 -4.93 1.16
N GLY A 7 10.52 -5.12 2.48
CA GLY A 7 9.34 -5.27 3.33
C GLY A 7 8.42 -4.05 3.31
N GLN A 8 8.97 -2.83 3.36
CA GLN A 8 8.19 -1.60 3.24
C GLN A 8 7.52 -1.47 1.87
N ILE A 9 8.21 -1.88 0.80
CA ILE A 9 7.62 -1.95 -0.55
C ILE A 9 6.40 -2.90 -0.55
N GLY A 10 6.55 -4.10 0.02
CA GLY A 10 5.47 -5.09 0.10
C GLY A 10 4.30 -4.66 0.97
N HIS A 11 4.56 -4.08 2.14
CA HIS A 11 3.54 -3.49 3.01
C HIS A 11 2.74 -2.44 2.25
N ARG A 12 3.43 -1.45 1.66
CA ARG A 12 2.79 -0.34 0.96
C ARG A 12 1.99 -0.81 -0.25
N ALA A 13 2.50 -1.77 -1.01
CA ALA A 13 1.81 -2.31 -2.18
C ALA A 13 0.42 -2.90 -1.83
N LEU A 14 0.30 -3.58 -0.68
CA LEU A 14 -1.00 -4.04 -0.19
C LEU A 14 -1.82 -2.92 0.47
N ALA A 15 -1.18 -2.06 1.28
CA ALA A 15 -1.85 -1.01 2.04
C ALA A 15 -2.69 -0.09 1.15
N VAL A 16 -2.13 0.36 0.02
CA VAL A 16 -2.84 1.26 -0.91
C VAL A 16 -4.09 0.60 -1.51
N ASN A 17 -4.03 -0.69 -1.84
CA ASN A 17 -5.17 -1.43 -2.39
C ASN A 17 -6.25 -1.71 -1.33
N VAL A 18 -5.85 -1.99 -0.10
CA VAL A 18 -6.80 -2.17 1.01
C VAL A 18 -7.45 -0.84 1.39
N SER A 19 -6.73 0.28 1.27
CA SER A 19 -7.28 1.63 1.47
C SER A 19 -8.44 1.92 0.50
N ASP A 20 -8.34 1.52 -0.77
CA ASP A 20 -9.43 1.69 -1.74
C ASP A 20 -10.67 0.90 -1.33
N LEU A 21 -10.50 -0.33 -0.83
CA LEU A 21 -11.61 -1.11 -0.29
C LEU A 21 -12.23 -0.44 0.94
N ALA A 22 -11.41 0.08 1.86
CA ALA A 22 -11.88 0.81 3.03
C ALA A 22 -12.66 2.08 2.65
N ALA A 23 -12.21 2.82 1.63
CA ALA A 23 -12.89 4.01 1.12
C ALA A 23 -14.27 3.70 0.54
N MET A 24 -14.47 2.48 0.02
CA MET A 24 -15.77 1.98 -0.46
C MET A 24 -16.64 1.37 0.66
N GLY A 25 -16.14 1.31 1.90
CA GLY A 25 -16.81 0.60 3.00
C GLY A 25 -16.75 -0.93 2.88
N ALA A 26 -15.87 -1.46 2.03
CA ALA A 26 -15.70 -2.89 1.83
C ALA A 26 -14.74 -3.50 2.86
N ARG A 27 -15.06 -4.72 3.33
CA ARG A 27 -14.13 -5.53 4.11
C ARG A 27 -13.17 -6.26 3.16
N PRO A 28 -11.85 -6.06 3.23
CA PRO A 28 -10.91 -6.77 2.37
C PRO A 28 -10.85 -8.27 2.74
N ARG A 29 -10.78 -9.15 1.73
CA ARG A 29 -10.79 -10.61 1.92
C ARG A 29 -9.62 -11.30 1.25
N VAL A 30 -9.36 -10.96 0.00
CA VAL A 30 -8.39 -11.65 -0.84
C VAL A 30 -7.54 -10.64 -1.61
N ALA A 31 -6.26 -10.94 -1.80
CA ALA A 31 -5.37 -10.23 -2.70
C ALA A 31 -4.67 -11.21 -3.66
N LEU A 32 -4.41 -10.75 -4.88
CA LEU A 32 -3.54 -11.40 -5.87
C LEU A 32 -2.36 -10.50 -6.18
N VAL A 33 -1.17 -11.08 -6.35
CA VAL A 33 0.07 -10.32 -6.55
C VAL A 33 0.76 -10.74 -7.84
N ALA A 34 0.83 -9.86 -8.82
CA ALA A 34 1.60 -10.07 -10.04
C ALA A 34 2.92 -9.30 -9.95
N LEU A 35 4.04 -10.00 -10.13
CA LEU A 35 5.39 -9.45 -10.10
C LEU A 35 6.01 -9.49 -11.48
N ALA A 36 6.46 -8.35 -11.97
CA ALA A 36 7.38 -8.27 -13.09
C ALA A 36 8.78 -7.96 -12.53
N LEU A 37 9.72 -8.88 -12.67
CA LEU A 37 11.06 -8.80 -12.08
C LEU A 37 12.12 -8.74 -13.19
N ARG A 38 13.19 -7.98 -12.98
CA ARG A 38 14.30 -7.83 -13.95
C ARG A 38 15.09 -9.13 -14.12
N GLY A 39 15.08 -9.96 -13.08
CA GLY A 39 15.84 -11.20 -12.97
C GLY A 39 17.22 -11.00 -12.35
N ASP A 40 17.51 -9.80 -11.84
CA ASP A 40 18.71 -9.47 -11.04
C ASP A 40 18.38 -9.33 -9.53
N GLU A 41 17.11 -9.43 -9.16
CA GLU A 41 16.66 -9.44 -7.77
C GLU A 41 17.11 -10.72 -7.05
N THR A 42 17.54 -10.58 -5.80
CA THR A 42 17.84 -11.74 -4.95
C THR A 42 16.56 -12.39 -4.43
N ASP A 43 16.58 -13.71 -4.24
CA ASP A 43 15.49 -14.44 -3.58
C ASP A 43 15.13 -13.81 -2.23
N ARG A 44 16.14 -13.40 -1.47
CA ARG A 44 15.97 -12.72 -0.18
C ARG A 44 15.13 -11.45 -0.32
N TRP A 45 15.39 -10.63 -1.33
CA TRP A 45 14.62 -9.41 -1.56
C TRP A 45 13.14 -9.73 -1.82
N VAL A 46 12.85 -10.75 -2.64
CA VAL A 46 11.48 -11.19 -2.92
C VAL A 46 10.79 -11.71 -1.65
N PHE A 47 11.50 -12.52 -0.85
CA PHE A 47 10.96 -13.02 0.43
C PHE A 47 10.71 -11.90 1.43
N ASP A 48 11.62 -10.95 1.58
CA ASP A 48 11.47 -9.82 2.50
C ASP A 48 10.31 -8.91 2.07
N MET A 49 10.09 -8.74 0.77
CA MET A 49 8.92 -8.03 0.24
C MET A 49 7.61 -8.74 0.60
N TYR A 50 7.51 -10.04 0.36
CA TYR A 50 6.33 -10.81 0.77
C TYR A 50 6.14 -10.84 2.29
N ARG A 51 7.21 -10.83 3.10
CA ARG A 51 7.12 -10.76 4.57
C ARG A 51 6.41 -9.49 5.03
N GLY A 52 6.79 -8.33 4.48
CA GLY A 52 6.12 -7.07 4.80
C GLY A 52 4.65 -7.07 4.36
N MET A 53 4.38 -7.58 3.16
CA MET A 53 3.01 -7.72 2.66
C MET A 53 2.16 -8.65 3.55
N LEU A 54 2.69 -9.81 3.93
CA LEU A 54 2.01 -10.81 4.75
C LEU A 54 1.80 -10.31 6.19
N ALA A 55 2.71 -9.52 6.75
CA ALA A 55 2.52 -8.92 8.07
C ALA A 55 1.26 -8.04 8.10
N LEU A 56 1.09 -7.18 7.08
CA LEU A 56 -0.11 -6.35 6.94
C LEU A 56 -1.35 -7.19 6.62
N ALA A 57 -1.23 -8.16 5.70
CA ALA A 57 -2.33 -9.05 5.33
C ALA A 57 -2.89 -9.79 6.56
N ASN A 58 -2.01 -10.31 7.43
CA ASN A 58 -2.40 -10.97 8.67
C ASN A 58 -3.10 -10.02 9.63
N LYS A 59 -2.57 -8.80 9.81
CA LYS A 59 -3.18 -7.77 10.67
C LYS A 59 -4.60 -7.40 10.21
N LEU A 60 -4.83 -7.36 8.90
CA LEU A 60 -6.10 -6.95 8.30
C LEU A 60 -7.02 -8.14 7.93
N HIS A 61 -6.61 -9.37 8.25
CA HIS A 61 -7.31 -10.61 7.89
C HIS A 61 -7.57 -10.78 6.39
N VAL A 62 -6.61 -10.37 5.57
CA VAL A 62 -6.61 -10.51 4.11
C VAL A 62 -5.76 -11.72 3.72
N ARG A 63 -6.25 -12.56 2.80
CA ARG A 63 -5.49 -13.68 2.26
C ARG A 63 -4.83 -13.30 0.95
N ILE A 64 -3.51 -13.45 0.84
CA ILE A 64 -2.84 -13.49 -0.46
C ILE A 64 -3.11 -14.88 -1.06
N ALA A 65 -4.01 -14.97 -2.04
CA ALA A 65 -4.51 -16.24 -2.54
C ALA A 65 -3.74 -16.77 -3.76
N GLY A 66 -2.87 -15.96 -4.35
CA GLY A 66 -2.10 -16.33 -5.51
C GLY A 66 -1.46 -15.11 -6.17
N GLY A 67 -0.90 -15.37 -7.34
CA GLY A 67 -0.11 -14.40 -8.06
C GLY A 67 0.54 -15.02 -9.28
N ASP A 68 1.29 -14.20 -10.00
CA ASP A 68 2.11 -14.62 -11.13
C ASP A 68 3.45 -13.89 -11.07
N ILE A 69 4.50 -14.51 -11.61
CA ILE A 69 5.83 -13.92 -11.69
C ILE A 69 6.32 -14.02 -13.14
N VAL A 70 6.64 -12.86 -13.72
CA VAL A 70 7.17 -12.76 -15.07
C VAL A 70 8.50 -12.04 -15.07
N ARG A 71 9.35 -12.39 -16.04
CA ARG A 71 10.60 -11.67 -16.28
C ARG A 71 10.33 -10.41 -17.12
N SER A 72 10.83 -9.28 -16.67
CA SER A 72 10.73 -7.96 -17.30
C SER A 72 12.07 -7.24 -17.23
N PRO A 73 12.95 -7.40 -18.24
CA PRO A 73 14.35 -6.93 -18.18
C PRO A 73 14.52 -5.42 -17.98
N HIS A 74 13.53 -4.62 -18.36
CA HIS A 74 13.62 -3.16 -18.38
C HIS A 74 12.89 -2.47 -17.24
N ALA A 75 12.02 -3.19 -16.52
CA ALA A 75 11.19 -2.60 -15.48
C ALA A 75 10.81 -3.63 -14.42
N GLN A 76 10.96 -3.24 -13.16
CA GLN A 76 10.37 -3.95 -12.04
C GLN A 76 8.99 -3.35 -11.75
N SER A 77 7.96 -4.18 -11.58
CA SER A 77 6.64 -3.71 -11.16
C SER A 77 5.94 -4.72 -10.24
N ILE A 78 5.09 -4.18 -9.38
CA ILE A 78 4.25 -4.93 -8.45
C ILE A 78 2.82 -4.48 -8.70
N SER A 79 1.99 -5.41 -9.15
CA SER A 79 0.55 -5.18 -9.36
C SER A 79 -0.20 -6.02 -8.34
N VAL A 80 -1.06 -5.36 -7.56
CA VAL A 80 -1.91 -6.02 -6.56
C VAL A 80 -3.35 -5.84 -6.97
N THR A 81 -4.13 -6.92 -6.94
CA THR A 81 -5.58 -6.89 -7.08
C THR A 81 -6.19 -7.26 -5.75
N ALA A 82 -6.88 -6.34 -5.09
CA ALA A 82 -7.60 -6.61 -3.85
C ALA A 82 -9.09 -6.81 -4.09
N ILE A 83 -9.67 -7.83 -3.44
CA ILE A 83 -11.07 -8.20 -3.50
C ILE A 83 -11.64 -8.11 -2.09
N GLY A 84 -12.70 -7.32 -1.96
CA GLY A 84 -13.45 -7.13 -0.72
C GLY A 84 -14.92 -7.50 -0.86
N GLU A 85 -15.61 -7.52 0.28
CA GLU A 85 -17.04 -7.81 0.37
C GLU A 85 -17.77 -6.72 1.17
N LEU A 86 -19.04 -6.50 0.81
CA LEU A 86 -19.98 -5.63 1.53
C LEU A 86 -21.41 -6.11 1.26
N ARG A 87 -22.37 -5.65 2.06
CA ARG A 87 -23.78 -5.99 1.82
C ARG A 87 -24.30 -5.21 0.61
N PRO A 88 -25.20 -5.79 -0.20
CA PRO A 88 -25.81 -5.07 -1.32
C PRO A 88 -26.37 -3.70 -0.89
N GLY A 89 -26.08 -2.66 -1.67
CA GLY A 89 -26.55 -1.30 -1.40
C GLY A 89 -25.78 -0.53 -0.33
N GLN A 90 -24.73 -1.10 0.28
CA GLN A 90 -23.93 -0.43 1.31
C GLN A 90 -22.59 0.13 0.82
N ALA A 91 -22.33 0.08 -0.49
CA ALA A 91 -21.12 0.66 -1.05
C ALA A 91 -21.11 2.18 -0.88
N LEU A 92 -20.04 2.72 -0.28
CA LEU A 92 -19.77 4.14 -0.29
C LEU A 92 -19.23 4.51 -1.67
N ARG A 93 -19.85 5.50 -2.32
CA ARG A 93 -19.52 5.89 -3.69
C ARG A 93 -19.19 7.37 -3.76
N ARG A 94 -18.32 7.72 -4.72
CA ARG A 94 -17.88 9.10 -4.94
C ARG A 94 -18.94 10.01 -5.57
N ASP A 95 -20.08 9.45 -6.02
CA ASP A 95 -21.13 10.13 -6.76
C ASP A 95 -22.43 10.30 -5.96
N THR A 96 -22.38 10.13 -4.63
CA THR A 96 -23.58 10.22 -3.76
C THR A 96 -23.61 11.45 -2.85
N ALA A 97 -22.57 12.28 -2.86
CA ALA A 97 -22.53 13.49 -2.02
C ALA A 97 -23.59 14.52 -2.46
N GLN A 98 -24.19 15.20 -1.49
CA GLN A 98 -25.27 16.17 -1.69
C GLN A 98 -24.94 17.52 -1.04
N ALA A 99 -25.62 18.58 -1.51
CA ALA A 99 -25.53 19.89 -0.86
C ALA A 99 -26.04 19.79 0.58
N GLY A 100 -25.23 20.25 1.53
CA GLY A 100 -25.49 20.13 2.96
C GLY A 100 -24.67 19.04 3.66
N ASP A 101 -24.00 18.17 2.91
CA ASP A 101 -23.08 17.20 3.49
C ASP A 101 -21.84 17.88 4.08
N MET A 102 -21.31 17.29 5.16
CA MET A 102 -20.03 17.71 5.74
C MET A 102 -18.86 17.04 5.01
N ILE A 103 -17.75 17.76 4.88
CA ILE A 103 -16.48 17.22 4.39
C ILE A 103 -15.61 16.87 5.59
N GLY A 104 -15.20 15.61 5.68
CA GLY A 104 -14.32 15.10 6.72
C GLY A 104 -13.06 14.47 6.14
N VAL A 105 -12.00 14.44 6.95
CA VAL A 105 -10.74 13.73 6.64
C VAL A 105 -10.36 12.85 7.82
N THR A 106 -9.71 11.73 7.53
CA THR A 106 -9.17 10.83 8.56
C THR A 106 -7.68 11.14 8.77
N GLY A 107 -7.31 11.50 9.99
CA GLY A 107 -5.92 11.76 10.35
C GLY A 107 -5.33 13.05 9.75
N ALA A 108 -4.00 13.15 9.76
CA ALA A 108 -3.26 14.30 9.27
C ALA A 108 -2.94 14.19 7.78
N LEU A 109 -3.12 15.29 7.04
CA LEU A 109 -2.79 15.38 5.62
C LEU A 109 -1.34 15.82 5.42
N GLY A 110 -0.75 15.42 4.28
CA GLY A 110 0.59 15.88 3.87
C GLY A 110 1.77 15.10 4.46
N LEU A 111 1.56 14.22 5.45
CA LEU A 111 2.66 13.47 6.09
C LEU A 111 3.46 12.62 5.10
N ALA A 112 2.78 11.87 4.21
CA ALA A 112 3.46 11.03 3.22
C ALA A 112 4.23 11.84 2.17
N ALA A 113 3.77 13.06 1.86
CA ALA A 113 4.46 14.00 0.98
C ALA A 113 5.69 14.60 1.67
N GLY A 114 5.59 14.93 2.96
CA GLY A 114 6.76 15.27 3.78
C GLY A 114 7.76 14.13 3.83
N GLY A 115 7.28 12.89 4.03
CA GLY A 115 8.13 11.70 4.13
C GLY A 115 8.96 11.44 2.87
N VAL A 116 8.36 11.54 1.68
CA VAL A 116 9.11 11.39 0.43
C VAL A 116 10.16 12.49 0.27
N ARG A 117 9.80 13.73 0.62
CA ARG A 117 10.72 14.87 0.50
C ARG A 117 11.94 14.70 1.42
N LEU A 118 11.73 14.27 2.66
CA LEU A 118 12.81 13.97 3.60
C LEU A 118 13.72 12.84 3.10
N LEU A 119 13.15 11.82 2.45
CA LEU A 119 13.92 10.72 1.88
C LEU A 119 14.75 11.14 0.65
N GLU A 120 14.19 12.01 -0.19
CA GLU A 120 14.89 12.60 -1.35
C GLU A 120 16.02 13.54 -0.93
N ASP A 121 15.78 14.34 0.12
CA ASP A 121 16.78 15.28 0.67
C ASP A 121 17.78 14.59 1.62
N ASN A 122 17.58 13.31 1.91
CA ASN A 122 18.33 12.55 2.92
C ASN A 122 18.32 13.20 4.33
N ASP A 123 17.26 13.92 4.66
CA ASP A 123 17.06 14.58 5.95
C ASP A 123 16.13 13.75 6.84
N ARG A 124 16.70 12.75 7.53
CA ARG A 124 15.93 11.89 8.45
C ARG A 124 15.80 12.47 9.87
N ALA A 125 16.40 13.63 10.13
CA ALA A 125 16.51 14.22 11.46
C ALA A 125 15.61 15.45 11.64
N ALA A 126 14.91 15.90 10.58
CA ALA A 126 13.95 16.97 10.65
C ALA A 126 12.88 16.75 11.75
N ASP A 127 12.37 17.85 12.29
CA ASP A 127 11.28 17.82 13.26
C ASP A 127 10.04 17.12 12.65
N GLY A 128 9.50 16.13 13.37
CA GLY A 128 8.38 15.32 12.89
C GLY A 128 8.74 14.24 11.86
N ALA A 129 10.02 14.08 11.51
CA ALA A 129 10.48 13.05 10.56
C ALA A 129 9.93 11.64 10.86
N PRO A 130 9.90 11.13 12.12
CA PRO A 130 9.39 9.78 12.36
C PRO A 130 7.96 9.55 11.84
N ALA A 131 7.05 10.51 12.03
CA ALA A 131 5.67 10.40 11.58
C ALA A 131 5.54 10.51 10.05
N MET A 132 6.30 11.43 9.44
CA MET A 132 6.32 11.62 7.99
C MET A 132 6.91 10.41 7.25
N LEU A 133 8.03 9.89 7.76
CA LEU A 133 8.67 8.68 7.23
C LEU A 133 7.77 7.46 7.36
N ALA A 134 7.15 7.25 8.53
CA ALA A 134 6.20 6.15 8.73
C ALA A 134 5.00 6.26 7.77
N ALA A 135 4.40 7.43 7.63
CA ALA A 135 3.27 7.66 6.71
C ALA A 135 3.63 7.43 5.23
N HIS A 136 4.90 7.53 4.85
CA HIS A 136 5.35 7.24 3.49
C HIS A 136 5.77 5.79 3.27
N LEU A 137 6.47 5.20 4.24
CA LEU A 137 7.10 3.89 4.14
C LEU A 137 6.14 2.75 4.51
N GLU A 138 5.29 2.97 5.50
CA GLU A 138 4.38 1.98 6.08
C GLU A 138 2.99 2.61 6.34
N PRO A 139 2.31 3.09 5.28
CA PRO A 139 0.98 3.70 5.40
C PRO A 139 -0.10 2.72 5.86
#